data_AF-A0A7V4SWG7-F1
#
_entry.id   AF-A0A7V4SWG7-F1
#
_cell.length_a   1.000
_cell.length_b   1.000
_cell.length_c   1.000
_cell.angle_alpha   90.00
_cell.angle_beta   90.00
_cell.angle_gamma   90.00
#
_symmetry.space_group_name_H-M   'P 1'
#
loop_
_entity.id
_entity.type
_entity.pdbx_description
1 polymer ?
#
loop_
_entity_poly.entity_id
_entity_poly.type
_entity_poly.pdbx_seq_one_letter_code
_entity_poly.pdbx_strand_id
1 'polypeptide(L)'
;TRPFERMQFLRGTENLFLDLAYDVPEVYRLRDMLHEFSVREMKMWAETDVDGVSFMDDWGSQTSLLISPGKWKEFFKPLYAEYCDILHSRGKFVFFHSDGNIESIYADLIDIGINAVNSQLFCMNIEDLAAKYKGKITFWGEIDRQHILPFGTPDDVREAVRRVKRALYDERGGVIAQCEWGNKDPFENIDAVFDEWNTLG
;
A
#
# COMPACT_ATOMS: atom_id res chain seq x y z
N THR A 1 -7.65 0.13 -9.30
CA THR A 1 -8.91 0.22 -8.52
C THR A 1 -8.68 0.57 -7.05
N ARG A 2 -9.76 0.90 -6.31
CA ARG A 2 -9.84 1.19 -4.85
C ARG A 2 -11.27 0.96 -4.30
N PRO A 3 -11.72 -0.31 -4.14
CA PRO A 3 -13.11 -0.59 -3.79
C PRO A 3 -13.56 0.06 -2.48
N PHE A 4 -12.79 0.03 -1.40
CA PHE A 4 -13.21 0.57 -0.10
C PHE A 4 -13.33 2.09 -0.12
N GLU A 5 -12.33 2.82 -0.62
CA GLU A 5 -12.43 4.27 -0.82
C GLU A 5 -13.61 4.66 -1.72
N ARG A 6 -13.83 3.93 -2.83
CA ARG A 6 -15.00 4.19 -3.70
C ARG A 6 -16.32 3.95 -2.99
N MET A 7 -16.41 2.93 -2.15
CA MET A 7 -17.58 2.74 -1.30
C MET A 7 -17.78 3.93 -0.36
N GLN A 8 -16.70 4.45 0.24
CA GLN A 8 -16.78 5.65 1.09
C GLN A 8 -17.29 6.87 0.32
N PHE A 9 -16.81 7.08 -0.91
CA PHE A 9 -17.27 8.21 -1.74
C PHE A 9 -18.74 8.10 -2.14
N LEU A 10 -19.23 6.88 -2.39
CA LEU A 10 -20.62 6.65 -2.82
C LEU A 10 -21.61 6.62 -1.66
N ARG A 11 -21.23 6.00 -0.53
CA ARG A 11 -22.13 5.77 0.61
C ARG A 11 -21.98 6.81 1.73
N GLY A 12 -20.84 7.50 1.76
CA GLY A 12 -20.35 8.28 2.89
C GLY A 12 -19.62 7.39 3.90
N THR A 13 -18.49 7.85 4.42
CA THR A 13 -17.60 7.07 5.30
C THR A 13 -18.31 6.54 6.55
N GLU A 14 -19.02 7.40 7.30
CA GLU A 14 -19.71 7.00 8.53
C GLU A 14 -20.75 5.90 8.27
N ASN A 15 -21.58 6.12 7.25
CA ASN A 15 -22.60 5.17 6.84
C ASN A 15 -22.00 3.85 6.38
N LEU A 16 -20.91 3.88 5.59
CA LEU A 16 -20.23 2.66 5.16
C LEU A 16 -19.71 1.86 6.35
N PHE A 17 -19.15 2.53 7.36
CA PHE A 17 -18.60 1.85 8.53
C PHE A 17 -19.70 1.19 9.34
N LEU A 18 -20.85 1.86 9.52
CA LEU A 18 -22.03 1.25 10.14
C LEU A 18 -22.54 0.06 9.32
N ASP A 19 -22.67 0.23 8.00
CA ASP A 19 -23.13 -0.82 7.09
C ASP A 19 -22.22 -2.07 7.13
N LEU A 20 -20.89 -1.89 7.17
CA LEU A 20 -19.91 -2.97 7.31
C LEU A 20 -19.93 -3.61 8.70
N ALA A 21 -20.19 -2.83 9.76
CA ALA A 21 -20.25 -3.33 11.13
C ALA A 21 -21.53 -4.14 11.39
N TYR A 22 -22.64 -3.77 10.76
CA TYR A 22 -23.94 -4.44 10.90
C TYR A 22 -24.20 -5.48 9.80
N ASP A 23 -23.28 -5.66 8.85
CA ASP A 23 -23.41 -6.59 7.73
C ASP A 23 -24.72 -6.42 6.94
N VAL A 24 -25.08 -5.17 6.64
CA VAL A 24 -26.32 -4.88 5.93
C VAL A 24 -26.23 -5.41 4.48
N PRO A 25 -27.25 -6.08 3.93
CA PRO A 25 -27.17 -6.71 2.60
C PRO A 25 -26.79 -5.75 1.46
N GLU A 26 -27.16 -4.48 1.58
CA GLU A 26 -26.89 -3.43 0.59
C GLU A 26 -25.39 -3.17 0.42
N VAL A 27 -24.58 -3.37 1.47
CA VAL A 27 -23.13 -3.15 1.39
C VAL A 27 -22.46 -4.17 0.49
N TYR A 28 -22.94 -5.42 0.52
CA TYR A 28 -22.51 -6.50 -0.37
C TYR A 28 -22.89 -6.19 -1.82
N ARG A 29 -24.10 -5.67 -2.06
CA ARG A 29 -24.51 -5.25 -3.40
C ARG A 29 -23.65 -4.12 -3.95
N LEU A 30 -23.35 -3.10 -3.14
CA LEU A 30 -22.46 -2.01 -3.54
C LEU A 30 -21.05 -2.52 -3.84
N ARG A 31 -20.51 -3.40 -2.97
CA ARG A 31 -19.23 -4.07 -3.16
C ARG A 31 -19.19 -4.80 -4.49
N ASP A 32 -20.19 -5.64 -4.78
CA ASP A 32 -20.22 -6.47 -5.98
C ASP A 32 -20.24 -5.63 -7.26
N MET A 33 -21.00 -4.53 -7.27
CA MET A 33 -21.01 -3.59 -8.40
C MET A 33 -19.62 -2.95 -8.65
N LEU A 34 -18.93 -2.56 -7.58
CA LEU A 34 -17.58 -1.98 -7.68
C LEU A 34 -16.53 -3.04 -8.04
N HIS A 35 -16.71 -4.27 -7.55
CA HIS A 35 -15.86 -5.39 -7.89
C HIS A 35 -15.98 -5.77 -9.36
N GLU A 36 -17.20 -5.90 -9.90
CA GLU A 36 -17.43 -6.14 -11.34
C GLU A 36 -16.83 -5.05 -12.23
N PHE A 37 -16.88 -3.78 -11.80
CA PHE A 37 -16.18 -2.70 -12.47
C PHE A 37 -14.65 -2.91 -12.43
N SER A 38 -14.12 -3.23 -11.26
CA SER A 38 -12.69 -3.41 -11.04
C SER A 38 -12.12 -4.60 -11.80
N VAL A 39 -12.85 -5.73 -11.85
CA VAL A 39 -12.47 -6.90 -12.65
C VAL A 39 -12.34 -6.54 -14.13
N ARG A 40 -13.26 -5.72 -14.67
CA ARG A 40 -13.15 -5.23 -16.05
C ARG A 40 -11.94 -4.33 -16.25
N GLU A 41 -11.67 -3.42 -15.30
CA GLU A 41 -10.46 -2.58 -15.31
C GLU A 41 -9.19 -3.43 -15.28
N MET A 42 -9.09 -4.43 -14.41
CA MET A 42 -7.92 -5.32 -14.31
C MET A 42 -7.71 -6.13 -15.58
N LYS A 43 -8.79 -6.67 -16.17
CA LYS A 43 -8.71 -7.38 -17.46
C LYS A 43 -8.19 -6.47 -18.56
N MET A 44 -8.65 -5.22 -18.62
CA MET A 44 -8.14 -4.26 -19.61
C MET A 44 -6.64 -4.01 -19.45
N TRP A 45 -6.17 -3.77 -18.22
CA TRP A 45 -4.74 -3.58 -17.97
C TRP A 45 -3.90 -4.82 -18.26
N ALA A 46 -4.44 -6.01 -17.96
CA ALA A 46 -3.77 -7.28 -18.19
C ALA A 46 -3.48 -7.55 -19.68
N GLU A 47 -4.26 -6.99 -20.61
CA GLU A 47 -4.04 -7.10 -22.06
C GLU A 47 -3.07 -6.04 -22.62
N THR A 48 -2.55 -5.12 -21.80
CA THR A 48 -1.57 -4.12 -22.24
C THR A 48 -0.13 -4.64 -22.12
N ASP A 49 0.83 -3.95 -22.73
CA ASP A 49 2.25 -4.35 -22.72
C ASP A 49 3.02 -3.90 -21.46
N VAL A 50 2.36 -3.31 -20.45
CA VAL A 50 3.03 -2.87 -19.21
C VAL A 50 3.57 -4.06 -18.42
N ASP A 51 4.67 -3.92 -17.68
CA ASP A 51 5.23 -5.02 -16.87
C ASP A 51 4.47 -5.25 -15.55
N GLY A 52 3.80 -4.21 -15.04
CA GLY A 52 3.08 -4.28 -13.78
C GLY A 52 1.94 -3.27 -13.69
N VAL A 53 1.02 -3.55 -12.78
CA VAL A 53 -0.18 -2.75 -12.55
C VAL A 53 -0.29 -2.44 -11.06
N SER A 54 -0.45 -1.16 -10.76
CA SER A 54 -0.70 -0.68 -9.40
C SER A 54 -2.18 -0.47 -9.16
N PHE A 55 -2.66 -0.90 -7.99
CA PHE A 55 -3.92 -0.42 -7.43
C PHE A 55 -3.72 -0.02 -5.97
N MET A 56 -4.72 0.61 -5.38
CA MET A 56 -4.60 1.14 -4.03
C MET A 56 -5.91 1.02 -3.28
N ASP A 57 -5.86 1.09 -1.95
CA ASP A 57 -7.03 1.30 -1.12
C ASP A 57 -6.56 1.65 0.29
N ASP A 58 -6.89 2.84 0.78
CA ASP A 58 -6.37 3.32 2.05
C ASP A 58 -7.09 2.68 3.24
N TRP A 59 -6.35 1.81 3.95
CA TRP A 59 -6.88 0.97 5.01
C TRP A 59 -6.48 1.39 6.42
N GLY A 60 -5.43 2.19 6.58
CA GLY A 60 -4.82 2.48 7.87
C GLY A 60 -5.20 3.84 8.44
N SER A 61 -5.34 3.88 9.76
CA SER A 61 -5.14 5.05 10.60
C SER A 61 -3.67 5.12 11.05
N GLN A 62 -3.31 6.06 11.93
CA GLN A 62 -1.95 6.12 12.47
C GLN A 62 -1.53 4.90 13.30
N THR A 63 -2.48 4.11 13.82
CA THR A 63 -2.17 3.04 14.78
C THR A 63 -2.78 1.68 14.45
N SER A 64 -3.75 1.62 13.53
CA SER A 64 -4.46 0.38 13.17
C SER A 64 -5.25 0.53 11.87
N LEU A 65 -5.84 -0.56 11.39
CA LEU A 65 -6.82 -0.50 10.29
C LEU A 65 -8.09 0.29 10.66
N LEU A 66 -8.72 0.86 9.64
CA LEU A 66 -10.01 1.57 9.73
C LEU A 66 -11.20 0.62 10.00
N ILE A 67 -11.06 -0.66 9.64
CA ILE A 67 -12.02 -1.72 9.95
C ILE A 67 -11.30 -2.91 10.59
N SER A 68 -12.04 -3.84 11.20
CA SER A 68 -11.40 -5.01 11.81
C SER A 68 -10.66 -5.86 10.75
N PRO A 69 -9.47 -6.41 11.06
CA PRO A 69 -8.76 -7.29 10.14
C PRO A 69 -9.60 -8.49 9.68
N GLY A 70 -10.48 -8.99 10.56
CA GLY A 70 -11.43 -10.06 10.23
C GLY A 70 -12.42 -9.63 9.14
N LYS A 71 -13.02 -8.44 9.26
CA LYS A 71 -13.93 -7.92 8.24
C LYS A 71 -13.20 -7.65 6.92
N TRP A 72 -11.96 -7.15 6.97
CA TRP A 72 -11.14 -6.98 5.78
C TRP A 72 -10.91 -8.32 5.04
N LYS A 73 -10.52 -9.37 5.78
CA LYS A 73 -10.26 -10.71 5.22
C LYS A 73 -11.51 -11.34 4.61
N GLU A 74 -12.65 -11.16 5.25
CA GLU A 74 -13.93 -11.69 4.77
C GLU A 74 -14.42 -10.93 3.53
N PHE A 75 -14.35 -9.61 3.56
CA PHE A 75 -15.10 -8.76 2.64
C PHE A 75 -14.29 -8.24 1.46
N PHE A 76 -13.00 -7.94 1.65
CA PHE A 76 -12.16 -7.25 0.66
C PHE A 76 -11.01 -8.13 0.13
N LYS A 77 -10.41 -8.99 0.95
CA LYS A 77 -9.34 -9.91 0.50
C LYS A 77 -9.71 -10.73 -0.75
N PRO A 78 -10.93 -11.31 -0.86
CA PRO A 78 -11.28 -12.10 -2.05
C PRO A 78 -11.29 -11.28 -3.34
N LEU A 79 -11.67 -10.00 -3.26
CA LEU A 79 -11.70 -9.10 -4.41
C LEU A 79 -10.29 -8.83 -4.92
N TYR A 80 -9.38 -8.54 -3.99
CA TYR A 80 -7.98 -8.29 -4.32
C TYR A 80 -7.27 -9.55 -4.84
N ALA A 81 -7.59 -10.72 -4.30
CA ALA A 81 -7.08 -11.99 -4.81
C ALA A 81 -7.46 -12.19 -6.29
N GLU A 82 -8.72 -11.97 -6.66
CA GLU A 82 -9.15 -12.07 -8.06
C GLU A 82 -8.42 -11.05 -8.96
N TYR A 83 -8.17 -9.83 -8.47
CA TYR A 83 -7.39 -8.85 -9.22
C TYR A 83 -5.95 -9.32 -9.46
N CYS A 84 -5.32 -9.89 -8.44
CA CYS A 84 -3.97 -10.45 -8.55
C CYS A 84 -3.95 -11.62 -9.54
N ASP A 85 -4.90 -12.55 -9.44
CA ASP A 85 -5.01 -13.70 -10.33
C ASP A 85 -5.16 -13.27 -11.80
N ILE A 86 -6.00 -12.27 -12.08
CA ILE A 86 -6.18 -11.72 -13.43
C ILE A 86 -4.84 -11.18 -13.97
N LEU A 87 -4.14 -10.38 -13.19
CA LEU A 87 -2.88 -9.75 -13.60
C LEU A 87 -1.75 -10.76 -13.75
N HIS A 88 -1.60 -11.67 -12.79
CA HIS A 88 -0.61 -12.76 -12.82
C HIS A 88 -0.84 -13.74 -13.97
N SER A 89 -2.10 -13.98 -14.37
CA SER A 89 -2.41 -14.83 -15.53
C SER A 89 -1.80 -14.30 -16.84
N ARG A 90 -1.45 -13.00 -16.88
CA ARG A 90 -0.80 -12.32 -18.00
C ARG A 90 0.66 -11.92 -17.69
N GLY A 91 1.24 -12.52 -16.64
CA GLY A 91 2.64 -12.31 -16.26
C GLY A 91 2.95 -10.90 -15.74
N LYS A 92 1.94 -10.17 -15.24
CA LYS A 92 2.11 -8.80 -14.73
C LYS A 92 2.50 -8.82 -13.25
N PHE A 93 3.38 -7.90 -12.84
CA PHE A 93 3.60 -7.62 -11.42
C PHE A 93 2.44 -6.79 -10.84
N VAL A 94 2.14 -7.00 -9.56
CA VAL A 94 1.04 -6.34 -8.85
C VAL A 94 1.59 -5.47 -7.73
N PHE A 95 1.28 -4.18 -7.80
CA PHE A 95 1.69 -3.18 -6.82
C PHE A 95 0.45 -2.73 -6.04
N PHE A 96 0.58 -2.60 -4.72
CA PHE A 96 -0.48 -2.14 -3.84
C PHE A 96 -0.04 -0.92 -3.04
N HIS A 97 -0.89 0.09 -2.95
CA HIS A 97 -0.71 1.22 -2.05
C HIS A 97 -1.82 1.27 -0.99
N SER A 98 -1.44 1.60 0.24
CA SER A 98 -2.37 1.99 1.29
C SER A 98 -1.69 2.89 2.31
N ASP A 99 -2.39 3.94 2.71
CA ASP A 99 -2.01 4.76 3.84
C ASP A 99 -2.26 4.12 5.20
N GLY A 100 -1.59 4.69 6.20
CA GLY A 100 -1.64 4.33 7.61
C GLY A 100 -0.97 3.01 7.99
N ASN A 101 -1.29 2.55 9.19
CA ASN A 101 -0.82 1.30 9.75
C ASN A 101 -1.68 0.14 9.23
N ILE A 102 -1.06 -0.67 8.36
CA ILE A 102 -1.66 -1.85 7.75
C ILE A 102 -0.97 -3.16 8.13
N GLU A 103 -0.14 -3.16 9.18
CA GLU A 103 0.68 -4.32 9.56
C GLU A 103 -0.15 -5.61 9.69
N SER A 104 -1.38 -5.49 10.19
CA SER A 104 -2.28 -6.60 10.43
C SER A 104 -2.77 -7.35 9.18
N ILE A 105 -2.58 -6.79 7.98
CA ILE A 105 -2.94 -7.41 6.70
C ILE A 105 -1.75 -7.67 5.76
N TYR A 106 -0.52 -7.34 6.16
CA TYR A 106 0.68 -7.59 5.33
C TYR A 106 0.81 -9.06 4.92
N ALA A 107 0.57 -9.99 5.85
CA ALA A 107 0.60 -11.42 5.56
C ALA A 107 -0.47 -11.82 4.53
N ASP A 108 -1.65 -11.20 4.58
CA ASP A 108 -2.72 -11.48 3.63
C ASP A 108 -2.45 -10.87 2.25
N LEU A 109 -1.81 -9.69 2.18
CA LEU A 109 -1.37 -9.09 0.91
C LEU A 109 -0.33 -9.96 0.21
N ILE A 110 0.61 -10.56 0.97
CA ILE A 110 1.56 -11.54 0.46
C ILE A 110 0.85 -12.79 -0.06
N ASP A 111 -0.08 -13.32 0.74
CA ASP A 111 -0.83 -14.55 0.44
C ASP A 111 -1.63 -14.45 -0.86
N ILE A 112 -2.21 -13.28 -1.16
CA ILE A 112 -2.98 -13.05 -2.39
C ILE A 112 -2.10 -12.68 -3.60
N GLY A 113 -0.78 -12.59 -3.45
CA GLY A 113 0.13 -12.36 -4.57
C GLY A 113 0.49 -10.90 -4.87
N ILE A 114 0.35 -9.98 -3.91
CA ILE A 114 0.93 -8.64 -4.08
C ILE A 114 2.46 -8.74 -4.14
N ASN A 115 3.07 -8.20 -5.19
CA ASN A 115 4.51 -8.25 -5.40
C ASN A 115 5.24 -7.12 -4.68
N ALA A 116 4.63 -5.93 -4.63
CA ALA A 116 5.19 -4.76 -3.97
C ALA A 116 4.12 -3.95 -3.22
N VAL A 117 4.42 -3.54 -1.99
CA VAL A 117 3.53 -2.73 -1.14
C VAL A 117 4.17 -1.39 -0.83
N ASN A 118 3.47 -0.30 -1.15
CA ASN A 118 3.75 1.03 -0.61
C ASN A 118 2.78 1.30 0.54
N SER A 119 3.34 1.62 1.70
CA SER A 119 2.58 1.93 2.92
C SER A 119 3.34 2.92 3.77
N GLN A 120 2.66 3.60 4.69
CA GLN A 120 3.28 4.54 5.62
C GLN A 120 4.15 3.81 6.66
N LEU A 121 5.37 3.42 6.26
CA LEU A 121 6.32 2.66 7.08
C LEU A 121 6.57 3.28 8.46
N PHE A 122 6.58 4.61 8.53
CA PHE A 122 6.84 5.36 9.75
C PHE A 122 5.65 5.41 10.73
N CYS A 123 4.48 4.93 10.33
CA CYS A 123 3.34 4.64 11.21
C CYS A 123 3.41 3.21 11.81
N MET A 124 4.43 2.44 11.46
CA MET A 124 4.66 1.06 11.89
C MET A 124 6.08 0.89 12.43
N ASN A 125 6.34 -0.24 13.09
CA ASN A 125 7.69 -0.62 13.44
C ASN A 125 8.37 -1.27 12.22
N ILE A 126 9.23 -0.52 11.54
CA ILE A 126 9.94 -0.94 10.33
C ILE A 126 10.77 -2.20 10.58
N GLU A 127 11.40 -2.30 11.75
CA GLU A 127 12.24 -3.43 12.14
C GLU A 127 11.40 -4.71 12.38
N ASP A 128 10.21 -4.57 12.97
CA ASP A 128 9.27 -5.70 13.13
C ASP A 128 8.70 -6.15 11.78
N LEU A 129 8.38 -5.21 10.88
CA LEU A 129 7.98 -5.52 9.51
C LEU A 129 9.09 -6.28 8.77
N ALA A 130 10.34 -5.82 8.90
CA ALA A 130 11.50 -6.49 8.32
C ALA A 130 11.62 -7.93 8.83
N ALA A 131 11.56 -8.13 10.15
CA ALA A 131 11.67 -9.46 10.76
C ALA A 131 10.60 -10.44 10.26
N LYS A 132 9.39 -9.94 9.95
CA LYS A 132 8.26 -10.78 9.51
C LYS A 132 8.23 -11.01 8.00
N TYR A 133 8.57 -10.00 7.20
CA TYR A 133 8.18 -9.93 5.78
C TYR A 133 9.33 -9.63 4.80
N LYS A 134 10.53 -9.29 5.29
CA LYS A 134 11.70 -9.12 4.42
C LYS A 134 11.95 -10.37 3.58
N GLY A 135 12.17 -10.17 2.27
CA GLY A 135 12.37 -11.25 1.30
C GLY A 135 11.09 -12.03 0.94
N LYS A 136 9.93 -11.69 1.52
CA LYS A 136 8.62 -12.24 1.14
C LYS A 136 7.80 -11.27 0.29
N ILE A 137 8.07 -9.98 0.42
CA ILE A 137 7.45 -8.90 -0.37
C ILE A 137 8.46 -7.81 -0.67
N THR A 138 8.24 -7.09 -1.77
CA THR A 138 8.99 -5.86 -2.04
C THR A 138 8.33 -4.70 -1.30
N PHE A 139 9.11 -3.95 -0.54
CA PHE A 139 8.69 -2.69 0.04
C PHE A 139 8.89 -1.59 -0.99
N TRP A 140 7.84 -0.89 -1.37
CA TRP A 140 7.90 0.19 -2.35
C TRP A 140 7.78 1.51 -1.60
N GLY A 141 8.85 2.28 -1.50
CA GLY A 141 8.93 3.42 -0.58
C GLY A 141 8.93 2.98 0.89
N GLU A 142 8.78 3.90 1.84
CA GLU A 142 8.69 5.36 1.71
C GLU A 142 9.47 6.04 2.85
N ILE A 143 9.77 7.34 2.71
CA ILE A 143 10.32 8.21 3.76
C ILE A 143 9.18 9.06 4.38
N ASP A 144 9.19 9.24 5.69
CA ASP A 144 8.14 9.94 6.45
C ASP A 144 7.77 11.32 5.87
N ARG A 145 6.60 11.37 5.23
CA ARG A 145 6.00 12.58 4.66
C ARG A 145 5.18 13.42 5.63
N GLN A 146 5.00 12.98 6.87
CA GLN A 146 4.23 13.71 7.89
C GLN A 146 5.12 14.55 8.80
N HIS A 147 6.35 14.08 9.04
CA HIS A 147 7.28 14.76 9.95
C HIS A 147 8.66 15.02 9.35
N ILE A 148 9.34 13.99 8.83
CA ILE A 148 10.74 14.12 8.42
C ILE A 148 10.86 14.94 7.13
N LEU A 149 10.12 14.61 6.07
CA LEU A 149 10.19 15.36 4.82
C LEU A 149 9.77 16.83 4.96
N PRO A 150 8.66 17.18 5.63
CA PRO A 150 8.22 18.57 5.66
C PRO A 150 8.96 19.45 6.66
N PHE A 151 9.45 18.86 7.78
CA PHE A 151 9.95 19.63 8.93
C PHE A 151 11.35 19.22 9.43
N GLY A 152 11.89 18.10 8.96
CA GLY A 152 13.24 17.66 9.28
C GLY A 152 14.31 18.41 8.50
N THR A 153 15.56 18.13 8.84
CA THR A 153 16.73 18.57 8.08
C THR A 153 17.12 17.52 7.02
N PRO A 154 17.94 17.90 6.02
CA PRO A 154 18.50 16.92 5.09
C PRO A 154 19.22 15.75 5.76
N ASP A 155 19.87 15.98 6.90
CA ASP A 155 20.53 14.91 7.66
C ASP A 155 19.52 13.95 8.31
N ASP A 156 18.39 14.45 8.81
CA ASP A 156 17.29 13.62 9.33
C ASP A 156 16.70 12.73 8.22
N VAL A 157 16.54 13.30 7.02
CA VAL A 157 16.09 12.56 5.83
C VAL A 157 17.07 11.45 5.45
N ARG A 158 18.37 11.75 5.43
CA ARG A 158 19.41 10.76 5.12
C ARG A 158 19.41 9.63 6.12
N GLU A 159 19.24 9.92 7.41
CA GLU A 159 19.13 8.86 8.42
C GLU A 159 17.85 8.03 8.25
N ALA A 160 16.73 8.66 7.86
CA ALA A 160 15.50 7.94 7.56
C ALA A 160 15.69 6.95 6.39
N VAL A 161 16.37 7.38 5.31
CA VAL A 161 16.77 6.49 4.20
C VAL A 161 17.66 5.35 4.68
N ARG A 162 18.69 5.64 5.47
CA ARG A 162 19.59 4.61 6.02
C ARG A 162 18.85 3.62 6.90
N ARG A 163 17.89 4.06 7.71
CA ARG A 163 17.04 3.19 8.53
C ARG A 163 16.22 2.24 7.65
N VAL A 164 15.50 2.77 6.65
CA VAL A 164 14.70 1.97 5.72
C VAL A 164 15.59 0.96 4.98
N LYS A 165 16.73 1.40 4.43
CA LYS A 165 17.67 0.50 3.75
C LYS A 165 18.16 -0.59 4.68
N ARG A 166 18.70 -0.23 5.85
CA ARG A 166 19.25 -1.18 6.83
C ARG A 166 18.22 -2.24 7.26
N ALA A 167 16.96 -1.85 7.47
CA ALA A 167 15.92 -2.78 7.86
C ALA A 167 15.44 -3.65 6.69
N LEU A 168 15.01 -3.02 5.59
CA LEU A 168 14.19 -3.69 4.57
C LEU A 168 14.97 -4.18 3.34
N TYR A 169 16.13 -3.59 3.03
CA TYR A 169 16.88 -3.94 1.82
C TYR A 169 17.46 -5.37 1.88
N ASP A 170 17.29 -6.13 0.80
CA ASP A 170 17.85 -7.47 0.59
C ASP A 170 18.60 -7.45 -0.76
N GLU A 171 19.74 -8.15 -0.84
CA GLU A 171 20.60 -8.19 -2.04
C GLU A 171 19.89 -8.79 -3.26
N ARG A 172 18.83 -9.57 -3.06
CA ARG A 172 17.99 -10.15 -4.14
C ARG A 172 16.93 -9.17 -4.64
N GLY A 173 16.95 -7.93 -4.16
CA GLY A 173 15.84 -6.99 -4.28
C GLY A 173 14.88 -7.09 -3.10
N GLY A 174 14.11 -6.04 -2.87
CA GLY A 174 13.18 -5.99 -1.74
C GLY A 174 12.82 -4.60 -1.26
N VAL A 175 13.49 -3.56 -1.76
CA VAL A 175 13.10 -2.17 -1.57
C VAL A 175 13.17 -1.43 -2.90
N ILE A 176 12.08 -0.76 -3.28
CA ILE A 176 12.07 0.23 -4.37
C ILE A 176 12.15 1.60 -3.72
N ALA A 177 13.20 2.35 -4.01
CA ALA A 177 13.34 3.72 -3.55
C ALA A 177 12.23 4.59 -4.15
N GLN A 178 11.40 5.15 -3.28
CA GLN A 178 10.33 6.09 -3.61
C GLN A 178 10.12 7.00 -2.40
N CYS A 179 9.82 8.27 -2.64
CA CYS A 179 9.13 9.11 -1.68
C CYS A 179 7.95 9.80 -2.37
N GLU A 180 6.88 10.02 -1.61
CA GLU A 180 5.83 10.96 -1.96
C GLU A 180 6.08 12.26 -1.18
N TRP A 181 5.86 13.41 -1.81
CA TRP A 181 6.12 14.71 -1.20
C TRP A 181 5.01 15.72 -1.50
N GLY A 182 4.80 16.63 -0.56
CA GLY A 182 3.91 17.76 -0.70
C GLY A 182 4.53 18.89 -1.51
N ASN A 183 3.68 19.77 -2.03
CA ASN A 183 4.10 20.96 -2.79
C ASN A 183 4.88 22.00 -1.96
N LYS A 184 4.88 21.87 -0.63
CA LYS A 184 5.57 22.76 0.30
C LYS A 184 6.79 22.11 0.96
N ASP A 185 7.06 20.85 0.65
CA ASP A 185 8.19 20.16 1.25
C ASP A 185 9.50 20.77 0.75
N PRO A 186 10.51 20.99 1.62
CA PRO A 186 11.78 21.56 1.21
C PRO A 186 12.44 20.72 0.10
N PHE A 187 12.86 21.38 -0.99
CA PHE A 187 13.51 20.71 -2.11
C PHE A 187 14.78 19.96 -1.67
N GLU A 188 15.56 20.55 -0.77
CA GLU A 188 16.75 19.94 -0.16
C GLU A 188 16.46 18.63 0.58
N ASN A 189 15.27 18.49 1.18
CA ASN A 189 14.85 17.24 1.81
C ASN A 189 14.49 16.20 0.76
N ILE A 190 13.79 16.58 -0.31
CA ILE A 190 13.45 15.66 -1.41
C ILE A 190 14.74 15.17 -2.11
N ASP A 191 15.65 16.09 -2.41
CA ASP A 191 16.95 15.78 -3.03
C ASP A 191 17.79 14.85 -2.16
N ALA A 192 17.82 15.09 -0.84
CA ALA A 192 18.52 14.24 0.12
C ALA A 192 18.01 12.79 0.15
N VAL A 193 16.72 12.54 -0.13
CA VAL A 193 16.21 11.16 -0.24
C VAL A 193 16.92 10.41 -1.37
N PHE A 194 16.88 10.98 -2.58
CA PHE A 194 17.38 10.31 -3.77
C PHE A 194 18.91 10.27 -3.79
N ASP A 195 19.57 11.33 -3.35
CA ASP A 195 21.03 11.37 -3.23
C ASP A 195 21.56 10.32 -2.25
N GLU A 196 20.88 10.11 -1.11
CA GLU A 196 21.29 9.09 -0.15
C GLU A 196 21.07 7.67 -0.68
N TRP A 197 19.93 7.39 -1.33
CA TRP A 197 19.71 6.09 -1.98
C TRP A 197 20.77 5.80 -3.02
N ASN A 198 21.11 6.77 -3.88
CA ASN A 198 22.17 6.63 -4.89
C ASN A 198 23.56 6.38 -4.26
N THR A 199 23.87 7.07 -3.17
CA THR A 199 25.16 6.91 -2.47
C THR A 199 25.30 5.53 -1.86
N LEU A 200 24.20 4.94 -1.40
CA LEU A 200 24.20 3.63 -0.76
C LEU A 200 24.19 2.46 -1.76
N GLY A 201 23.91 2.70 -3.05
CA GLY A 201 23.71 1.65 -4.08
C GLY A 201 22.45 0.82 -3.86
#